data_AF-A0A5R2NCW6-F1
#
_entry.id   AF-A0A5R2NCW6-F1
#
_cell.length_a   1.000
_cell.length_b   1.000
_cell.length_c   1.000
_cell.angle_alpha   90.00
_cell.angle_beta   90.00
_cell.angle_gamma   90.00
#
_symmetry.space_group_name_H-M   'P 1'
#
loop_
_entity.id
_entity.type
_entity.pdbx_description
1 polymer ?
#
loop_
_entity_poly.entity_id
_entity_poly.type
_entity_poly.pdbx_seq_one_letter_code
_entity_poly.pdbx_strand_id
1 'polypeptide(L)'
;WTLLPFTQAAQWQALLILSLFMAPTFDVVNAILPKSGDQTPRGHFSALARDTIFGTALVALKVLLMAHLAWMMGDAIVRTLYRLFVSRQNLLEWRTASQAHKAGDNDVGSYYGMMYGAVIIGFVGLAIPVLADSTGAFVAFFFALFWIGSPAIASWISRSAETEDRLRISQADIHTLRTVARRTWHYFESFVTAEHHNLPPDNFQES
;
A
#
# COMPACT_ATOMS: atom_id res chain seq x y z
N TRP A 1 17.05 -10.62 15.16
CA TRP A 1 18.34 -10.95 14.52
C TRP A 1 19.50 -10.08 15.00
N THR A 2 19.28 -8.88 15.56
CA THR A 2 20.34 -7.94 15.98
C THR A 2 21.28 -8.44 17.08
N LEU A 3 20.83 -9.37 17.93
CA LEU A 3 21.63 -9.93 19.05
C LEU A 3 21.67 -11.46 19.06
N LEU A 4 21.09 -12.11 18.03
CA LEU A 4 20.95 -13.57 18.00
C LEU A 4 22.03 -14.21 17.12
N PRO A 5 22.47 -15.44 17.44
CA PRO A 5 23.30 -16.24 16.54
C PRO A 5 22.63 -16.43 15.17
N PHE A 6 23.43 -16.63 14.13
CA PHE A 6 22.95 -16.75 12.75
C PHE A 6 21.81 -17.76 12.58
N THR A 7 21.93 -18.96 13.15
CA THR A 7 20.94 -20.04 13.01
C THR A 7 19.58 -19.64 13.56
N GLN A 8 19.55 -19.08 14.78
CA GLN A 8 18.32 -18.63 15.42
C GLN A 8 17.74 -17.41 14.70
N ALA A 9 18.59 -16.46 14.29
CA ALA A 9 18.17 -15.30 13.52
C ALA A 9 17.49 -15.72 12.20
N ALA A 10 18.08 -16.68 11.49
CA ALA A 10 17.54 -17.20 10.23
C ALA A 10 16.22 -17.95 10.44
N GLN A 11 16.12 -18.79 11.49
CA GLN A 11 14.88 -19.51 11.81
C GLN A 11 13.72 -18.56 12.12
N TRP A 12 13.95 -17.55 12.96
CA TRP A 12 12.95 -16.54 13.26
C TRP A 12 12.56 -15.72 12.03
N GLN A 13 13.53 -15.36 11.20
CA GLN A 13 13.25 -14.62 9.96
C GLN A 13 12.41 -15.46 8.98
N ALA A 14 12.74 -16.74 8.82
CA ALA A 14 11.99 -17.67 7.99
C ALA A 14 10.56 -17.83 8.50
N LEU A 15 10.37 -17.98 9.82
CA LEU A 15 9.05 -18.09 10.44
C LEU A 15 8.20 -16.83 10.20
N LEU A 16 8.78 -15.64 10.39
CA LEU A 16 8.07 -14.38 10.17
C LEU A 16 7.69 -14.19 8.69
N ILE A 17 8.59 -14.50 7.75
CA ILE A 17 8.29 -14.44 6.32
C ILE A 17 7.19 -15.45 5.98
N LEU A 18 7.29 -16.69 6.48
CA LEU A 18 6.29 -17.73 6.26
C LEU A 18 4.90 -17.29 6.75
N SER A 19 4.83 -16.58 7.88
CA SER A 19 3.56 -16.06 8.39
C SER A 19 2.89 -15.05 7.43
N LEU A 20 3.65 -14.32 6.62
CA LEU A 20 3.11 -13.40 5.62
C LEU A 20 2.47 -14.11 4.44
N PHE A 21 2.83 -15.37 4.18
CA PHE A 21 2.21 -16.21 3.16
C PHE A 21 0.82 -16.72 3.56
N MET A 22 0.41 -16.56 4.83
CA MET A 22 -0.87 -17.05 5.33
C MET A 22 -2.08 -16.50 4.55
N ALA A 23 -2.07 -15.21 4.23
CA ALA A 23 -3.16 -14.61 3.45
C ALA A 23 -3.20 -15.12 1.98
N PRO A 24 -2.08 -15.07 1.21
CA PRO A 24 -2.04 -15.66 -0.13
C PRO A 24 -2.40 -17.16 -0.17
N THR A 25 -2.07 -17.93 0.87
CA THR A 25 -2.45 -19.35 0.91
C THR A 25 -3.96 -19.55 0.93
N PHE A 26 -4.74 -18.67 1.57
CA PHE A 26 -6.20 -18.74 1.51
C PHE A 26 -6.72 -18.45 0.11
N ASP A 27 -6.13 -17.47 -0.60
CA ASP A 27 -6.52 -17.14 -1.97
C ASP A 27 -6.24 -18.30 -2.93
N VAL A 28 -5.06 -18.94 -2.80
CA VAL A 28 -4.70 -20.13 -3.60
C VAL A 28 -5.62 -21.32 -3.29
N VAL A 29 -5.95 -21.58 -2.02
CA VAL A 29 -6.87 -22.66 -1.64
C VAL A 29 -8.28 -22.40 -2.20
N ASN A 30 -8.74 -21.15 -2.14
CA ASN A 30 -10.03 -20.76 -2.74
C ASN A 30 -10.01 -20.82 -4.26
N ALA A 31 -8.86 -20.60 -4.90
CA ALA A 31 -8.69 -20.70 -6.35
C ALA A 31 -8.64 -22.15 -6.85
N ILE A 32 -8.22 -23.10 -6.00
CA ILE A 32 -8.23 -24.55 -6.31
C ILE A 32 -9.66 -25.09 -6.41
N LEU A 33 -10.62 -24.51 -5.69
CA LEU A 33 -12.03 -24.91 -5.76
C LEU A 33 -12.70 -24.24 -6.98
N PRO A 34 -13.06 -25.00 -8.03
CA PRO A 34 -13.70 -24.42 -9.20
C PRO A 34 -15.08 -23.85 -8.82
N LYS A 35 -15.22 -22.53 -8.85
CA LYS A 35 -16.48 -21.82 -8.54
C LYS A 35 -17.54 -21.93 -9.64
N SER A 36 -17.21 -22.46 -10.82
CA SER A 36 -18.16 -22.65 -11.92
C SER A 36 -17.73 -23.81 -12.84
N GLY A 37 -18.70 -24.64 -13.26
CA GLY A 37 -18.48 -25.88 -14.01
C GLY A 37 -18.10 -25.73 -15.49
N ASP A 38 -17.84 -24.51 -15.98
CA ASP A 38 -17.66 -24.20 -17.41
C ASP A 38 -16.22 -23.76 -17.76
N GLN A 39 -15.26 -23.99 -16.84
CA GLN A 39 -13.89 -23.54 -17.02
C GLN A 39 -13.01 -24.61 -17.68
N THR A 40 -12.41 -24.26 -18.82
CA THR A 40 -11.41 -25.11 -19.47
C THR A 40 -10.19 -25.33 -18.55
N PRO A 41 -9.62 -26.56 -18.49
CA PRO A 41 -8.54 -26.89 -17.57
C PRO A 41 -7.27 -26.05 -17.77
N ARG A 42 -7.04 -25.56 -19.01
CA ARG A 42 -5.94 -24.64 -19.32
C ARG A 42 -6.16 -23.24 -18.74
N GLY A 43 -7.41 -22.75 -18.75
CA GLY A 43 -7.77 -21.46 -18.14
C GLY A 43 -7.66 -21.50 -16.62
N HIS A 44 -8.04 -22.62 -16.01
CA HIS A 44 -7.90 -22.82 -14.57
C HIS A 44 -6.42 -22.86 -14.12
N PHE A 45 -5.56 -23.58 -14.85
CA PHE A 45 -4.13 -23.65 -14.52
C PHE A 45 -3.41 -22.31 -14.72
N SER A 46 -3.73 -21.57 -15.79
CA SER A 46 -3.15 -20.24 -16.01
C SER A 46 -3.62 -19.21 -14.99
N ALA A 47 -4.88 -19.30 -14.54
CA ALA A 47 -5.40 -18.48 -13.44
C ALA A 47 -4.66 -18.77 -12.14
N LEU A 48 -4.52 -20.05 -11.76
CA LEU A 48 -3.83 -20.46 -10.55
C LEU A 48 -2.35 -20.03 -10.55
N ALA A 49 -1.65 -20.19 -11.68
CA ALA A 49 -0.26 -19.74 -11.83
C ALA A 49 -0.15 -18.23 -11.66
N ARG A 50 -1.07 -17.46 -12.28
CA ARG A 50 -1.10 -16.01 -12.18
C ARG A 50 -1.35 -15.55 -10.75
N ASP A 51 -2.33 -16.15 -10.07
CA ASP A 51 -2.66 -15.82 -8.67
C ASP A 51 -1.50 -16.14 -7.72
N THR A 52 -0.77 -17.24 -7.95
CA THR A 52 0.41 -17.59 -7.18
C THR A 52 1.55 -16.57 -7.37
N ILE A 53 1.78 -16.13 -8.61
CA ILE A 53 2.77 -15.10 -8.94
C ILE A 53 2.41 -13.77 -8.26
N PHE A 54 1.15 -13.33 -8.36
CA PHE A 54 0.67 -12.12 -7.72
C PHE A 54 0.78 -12.19 -6.19
N GLY A 55 0.37 -13.31 -5.58
CA GLY A 55 0.50 -13.52 -4.14
C GLY A 55 1.95 -13.47 -3.67
N THR A 56 2.86 -14.09 -4.40
CA THR A 56 4.30 -14.07 -4.09
C THR A 56 4.89 -12.67 -4.23
N ALA A 57 4.55 -11.96 -5.31
CA ALA A 57 4.99 -10.58 -5.54
C ALA A 57 4.49 -9.65 -4.43
N LEU A 58 3.24 -9.83 -3.98
CA LEU A 58 2.66 -9.06 -2.89
C LEU A 58 3.40 -9.29 -1.57
N VAL A 59 3.74 -10.54 -1.23
CA VAL A 59 4.54 -10.83 -0.03
C VAL A 59 5.93 -10.24 -0.13
N ALA A 60 6.60 -10.37 -1.28
CA ALA A 60 7.91 -9.77 -1.51
C ALA A 60 7.87 -8.25 -1.33
N LEU A 61 6.86 -7.58 -1.89
CA LEU A 61 6.68 -6.14 -1.76
C LEU A 61 6.38 -5.74 -0.31
N LYS A 62 5.57 -6.52 0.42
CA LYS A 62 5.32 -6.29 1.86
C LYS A 62 6.61 -6.35 2.66
N VAL A 63 7.44 -7.38 2.46
CA VAL A 63 8.73 -7.52 3.15
C VAL A 63 9.66 -6.35 2.84
N LEU A 64 9.69 -5.93 1.57
CA LEU A 64 10.51 -4.81 1.10
C LEU A 64 10.09 -3.47 1.73
N LEU A 65 8.78 -3.19 1.78
CA LEU A 65 8.22 -1.94 2.29
C LEU A 65 7.98 -1.96 3.82
N MET A 66 8.22 -3.09 4.48
CA MET A 66 7.87 -3.28 5.89
C MET A 66 8.52 -2.23 6.81
N ALA A 67 9.79 -1.88 6.56
CA ALA A 67 10.48 -0.86 7.34
C ALA A 67 9.83 0.52 7.19
N HIS A 68 9.43 0.89 5.98
CA HIS A 68 8.73 2.16 5.73
C HIS A 68 7.38 2.21 6.45
N LEU A 69 6.59 1.13 6.34
CA LEU A 69 5.29 1.00 7.00
C LEU A 69 5.44 1.09 8.52
N ALA A 70 6.42 0.40 9.10
CA ALA A 70 6.70 0.44 10.53
C ALA A 70 7.06 1.86 11.00
N TRP A 71 7.89 2.59 10.25
CA TRP A 71 8.21 3.99 10.55
C TRP A 71 6.98 4.89 10.49
N MET A 72 6.20 4.80 9.41
CA MET A 72 5.00 5.60 9.21
C MET A 72 3.96 5.36 10.31
N MET A 73 3.70 4.09 10.63
CA MET A 73 2.78 3.71 11.71
C MET A 73 3.31 4.17 13.07
N GLY A 74 4.62 4.05 13.30
CA GLY A 74 5.27 4.55 14.52
C GLY A 74 5.08 6.06 14.70
N ASP A 75 5.38 6.86 13.68
CA ASP A 75 5.14 8.32 13.71
C ASP A 75 3.67 8.64 13.97
N ALA A 76 2.76 7.95 13.28
CA ALA A 76 1.32 8.15 13.47
C ALA A 76 0.88 7.82 14.91
N ILE A 77 1.35 6.72 15.49
CA ILE A 77 1.04 6.33 16.87
C ILE A 77 1.60 7.37 17.85
N VAL A 78 2.87 7.77 17.71
CA VAL A 78 3.49 8.77 18.60
C VAL A 78 2.74 10.10 18.52
N ARG A 79 2.42 10.55 17.30
CA ARG A 79 1.69 11.80 17.07
C ARG A 79 0.28 11.76 17.64
N THR A 80 -0.43 10.64 17.50
CA THR A 80 -1.78 10.47 18.07
C THR A 80 -1.75 10.44 19.59
N LEU A 81 -0.81 9.71 20.20
CA LEU A 81 -0.62 9.69 21.66
C LEU A 81 -0.28 11.09 22.19
N TYR A 82 0.62 11.82 21.51
CA TYR A 82 0.96 13.18 21.87
C TYR A 82 -0.24 14.13 21.78
N ARG A 83 -1.02 14.05 20.69
CA ARG A 83 -2.24 14.85 20.52
C ARG A 83 -3.30 14.50 21.56
N LEU A 84 -3.46 13.24 21.95
CA LEU A 84 -4.48 12.82 22.89
C LEU A 84 -4.13 13.18 24.34
N PHE A 85 -2.90 12.92 24.76
CA PHE A 85 -2.51 13.05 26.16
C PHE A 85 -1.88 14.40 26.51
N VAL A 86 -1.15 15.01 25.58
CA VAL A 86 -0.37 16.24 25.87
C VAL A 86 -1.03 17.46 25.24
N SER A 87 -1.16 17.50 23.92
CA SER A 87 -1.56 18.72 23.21
C SER A 87 -3.07 18.96 23.21
N ARG A 88 -3.90 17.90 23.15
CA ARG A 88 -5.37 17.94 23.03
C ARG A 88 -5.92 18.81 21.89
N GLN A 89 -5.10 19.06 20.86
CA GLN A 89 -5.46 19.86 19.70
C GLN A 89 -5.55 18.99 18.44
N ASN A 90 -6.32 19.44 17.45
CA ASN A 90 -6.43 18.84 16.11
C ASN A 90 -6.83 17.35 16.11
N LEU A 91 -7.80 16.98 16.94
CA LEU A 91 -8.34 15.61 17.03
C LEU A 91 -9.29 15.25 15.87
N LEU A 92 -9.78 16.26 15.13
CA LEU A 92 -10.73 16.12 14.03
C LEU A 92 -10.21 16.71 12.71
N GLU A 93 -8.89 16.83 12.55
CA GLU A 93 -8.32 17.19 11.26
C GLU A 93 -8.48 16.01 10.29
N TRP A 94 -9.55 16.05 9.49
CA TRP A 94 -9.68 15.21 8.30
C TRP A 94 -8.64 15.65 7.29
N ARG A 95 -7.48 14.98 7.27
CA ARG A 95 -6.66 14.99 6.06
C ARG A 95 -7.40 14.19 5.00
N THR A 96 -7.86 14.87 3.97
CA THR A 96 -8.43 14.21 2.80
C THR A 96 -7.37 13.27 2.21
N ALA A 97 -7.75 12.02 1.93
CA ALA A 97 -6.84 11.02 1.35
C ALA A 97 -6.18 11.54 0.06
N SER A 98 -6.85 12.42 -0.68
CA SER A 98 -6.32 13.08 -1.88
C SER A 98 -5.18 14.07 -1.62
N GLN A 99 -5.10 14.70 -0.44
CA GLN A 99 -3.95 15.55 -0.07
C GLN A 99 -2.76 14.73 0.42
N ALA A 100 -2.98 13.52 0.94
CA ALA A 100 -1.89 12.60 1.30
C ALA A 100 -1.17 12.04 0.05
N HIS A 101 -1.88 11.85 -1.06
CA HIS A 101 -1.33 11.31 -2.31
C HIS A 101 -0.70 12.35 -3.26
N LYS A 102 -0.92 13.66 -3.05
CA LYS A 102 -0.43 14.72 -3.96
C LYS A 102 1.00 15.20 -3.69
N ALA A 103 1.71 14.62 -2.73
CA ALA A 103 3.03 15.11 -2.33
C ALA A 103 4.15 14.25 -2.92
N GLY A 104 4.55 14.56 -4.15
CA GLY A 104 5.84 14.12 -4.68
C GLY A 104 5.87 14.05 -6.20
N ASP A 105 6.79 14.79 -6.82
CA ASP A 105 7.24 14.47 -8.17
C ASP A 105 7.68 13.00 -8.22
N ASN A 106 7.46 12.33 -9.35
CA ASN A 106 7.75 10.90 -9.53
C ASN A 106 9.27 10.60 -9.67
N ASP A 107 10.10 11.38 -9.00
CA ASP A 107 11.56 11.25 -9.00
C ASP A 107 12.07 10.37 -7.85
N VAL A 108 13.15 9.64 -8.10
CA VAL A 108 13.75 8.72 -7.13
C VAL A 108 14.15 9.46 -5.84
N GLY A 109 14.66 10.69 -5.95
CA GLY A 109 15.00 11.53 -4.80
C GLY A 109 13.80 11.86 -3.91
N SER A 110 12.63 12.10 -4.51
CA SER A 110 11.37 12.35 -3.80
C SER A 110 10.95 11.14 -2.97
N TYR A 111 11.08 9.93 -3.53
CA TYR A 111 10.82 8.69 -2.81
C TYR A 111 11.79 8.47 -1.64
N TYR A 112 13.08 8.79 -1.80
CA TYR A 112 14.02 8.76 -0.67
C TYR A 112 13.68 9.77 0.42
N GLY A 113 13.17 10.95 0.05
CA GLY A 113 12.67 11.95 1.00
C GLY A 113 11.40 11.50 1.74
N MET A 114 10.46 10.84 1.04
CA MET A 114 9.23 10.33 1.63
C MET A 114 9.47 9.08 2.49
N MET A 115 10.41 8.21 2.09
CA MET A 115 10.68 6.91 2.71
C MET A 115 11.98 6.88 3.54
N TYR A 116 12.52 8.04 3.93
CA TYR A 116 13.78 8.15 4.67
C TYR A 116 13.83 7.28 5.93
N GLY A 117 12.69 7.10 6.62
CA GLY A 117 12.58 6.24 7.79
C GLY A 117 12.98 4.78 7.53
N ALA A 118 12.70 4.24 6.34
CA ALA A 118 13.12 2.89 5.96
C ALA A 118 14.64 2.78 5.82
N VAL A 119 15.27 3.84 5.28
CA VAL A 119 16.73 3.93 5.14
C VAL A 119 17.40 3.99 6.51
N ILE A 120 16.87 4.81 7.44
CA ILE A 120 17.35 4.89 8.82
C ILE A 120 17.22 3.53 9.51
N ILE A 121 16.07 2.87 9.42
CA ILE A 121 15.85 1.53 10.00
C ILE A 121 16.82 0.51 9.40
N GLY A 122 17.09 0.57 8.09
CA GLY A 122 18.07 -0.29 7.43
C GLY A 122 19.48 -0.12 7.99
N PHE A 123 19.95 1.13 8.11
CA PHE A 123 21.28 1.41 8.65
C PHE A 123 21.40 1.06 10.14
N VAL A 124 20.44 1.48 10.96
CA VAL A 124 20.43 1.18 12.41
C VAL A 124 20.33 -0.32 12.63
N GLY A 125 19.47 -0.99 11.85
CA GLY A 125 19.33 -2.43 11.86
C GLY A 125 20.66 -3.13 11.60
N LEU A 126 21.41 -2.72 10.57
CA LEU A 126 22.72 -3.32 10.26
C LEU A 126 23.80 -2.96 11.28
N ALA A 127 23.83 -1.72 11.76
CA ALA A 127 24.88 -1.22 12.64
C ALA A 127 24.96 -2.00 13.96
N ILE A 128 23.81 -2.35 14.56
CA ILE A 128 23.76 -3.03 15.87
C ILE A 128 24.50 -4.39 15.87
N PRO A 129 24.18 -5.37 14.99
CA PRO A 129 24.89 -6.65 14.98
C PRO A 129 26.32 -6.55 14.47
N VAL A 130 26.66 -5.57 13.61
CA VAL A 130 28.05 -5.35 13.18
C VAL A 130 28.90 -4.85 14.35
N LEU A 131 28.40 -3.89 15.14
CA LEU A 131 29.08 -3.38 16.33
C LEU A 131 29.18 -4.43 17.44
N ALA A 132 28.23 -5.36 17.50
CA ALA A 132 28.20 -6.46 18.46
C ALA A 132 29.01 -7.70 18.01
N ASP A 133 29.71 -7.64 16.87
CA ASP A 133 30.44 -8.76 16.25
C ASP A 133 29.63 -10.06 16.13
N SER A 134 28.33 -9.90 15.86
CA SER A 134 27.39 -11.02 15.80
C SER A 134 27.38 -11.67 14.42
N THR A 135 27.39 -13.01 14.37
CA THR A 135 27.22 -13.77 13.12
C THR A 135 25.87 -13.49 12.44
N GLY A 136 24.88 -12.95 13.17
CA GLY A 136 23.60 -12.50 12.62
C GLY A 136 23.70 -11.29 11.67
N ALA A 137 24.86 -10.61 11.62
CA ALA A 137 25.11 -9.48 10.73
C ALA A 137 24.93 -9.81 9.24
N PHE A 138 25.15 -11.06 8.83
CA PHE A 138 24.93 -11.48 7.44
C PHE A 138 23.46 -11.40 7.05
N VAL A 139 22.54 -11.85 7.91
CA VAL A 139 21.09 -11.74 7.68
C VAL A 139 20.67 -10.27 7.69
N ALA A 140 21.19 -9.50 8.65
CA ALA A 140 20.98 -8.06 8.75
C ALA A 140 21.31 -7.33 7.44
N PHE A 141 22.44 -7.69 6.82
CA PHE A 141 22.92 -7.07 5.60
C PHE A 141 21.93 -7.18 4.43
N PHE A 142 21.36 -8.36 4.19
CA PHE A 142 20.36 -8.52 3.12
C PHE A 142 19.11 -7.70 3.38
N PHE A 143 18.60 -7.70 4.61
CA PHE A 143 17.43 -6.90 4.96
C PHE A 143 17.70 -5.40 4.90
N ALA A 144 18.88 -4.96 5.34
CA ALA A 144 19.29 -3.57 5.22
C ALA A 144 19.38 -3.15 3.75
N LEU A 145 19.95 -3.99 2.88
CA LEU A 145 20.01 -3.73 1.45
C LEU A 145 18.60 -3.60 0.85
N PHE A 146 17.69 -4.50 1.21
CA PHE A 146 16.29 -4.40 0.76
C PHE A 146 15.61 -3.12 1.26
N TRP A 147 15.74 -2.78 2.54
CA TRP A 147 15.05 -1.61 3.10
C TRP A 147 15.63 -0.28 2.62
N ILE A 148 16.95 -0.18 2.47
CA ILE A 148 17.63 0.99 1.89
C ILE A 148 17.32 1.12 0.38
N GLY A 149 17.20 -0.01 -0.32
CA GLY A 149 16.81 -0.07 -1.74
C GLY A 149 15.30 0.08 -1.99
N SER A 150 14.48 -0.03 -0.94
CA SER A 150 13.02 0.01 -1.05
C SER A 150 12.46 1.27 -1.73
N PRO A 151 13.01 2.49 -1.52
CA PRO A 151 12.49 3.70 -2.19
C PRO A 151 12.74 3.69 -3.70
N ALA A 152 13.89 3.16 -4.13
CA ALA A 152 14.21 3.02 -5.55
C ALA A 152 13.27 2.02 -6.23
N ILE A 153 13.04 0.86 -5.61
CA ILE A 153 12.12 -0.16 -6.14
C ILE A 153 10.67 0.37 -6.15
N ALA A 154 10.24 1.05 -5.09
CA ALA A 154 8.92 1.70 -5.04
C ALA A 154 8.76 2.71 -6.19
N SER A 155 9.75 3.57 -6.42
CA SER A 155 9.71 4.52 -7.53
C SER A 155 9.62 3.83 -8.90
N TRP A 156 10.31 2.69 -9.07
CA TRP A 156 10.27 1.92 -10.32
C TRP A 156 8.91 1.27 -10.56
N ILE A 157 8.34 0.62 -9.54
CA ILE A 157 7.01 0.00 -9.61
C ILE A 157 5.93 1.06 -9.87
N SER A 158 5.96 2.18 -9.14
CA SER A 158 4.99 3.27 -9.31
C SER A 158 5.06 3.89 -10.70
N ARG A 159 6.26 4.09 -11.27
CA ARG A 159 6.43 4.58 -12.65
C ARG A 159 5.82 3.64 -13.69
N SER A 160 5.99 2.33 -13.51
CA SER A 160 5.36 1.35 -14.41
C SER A 160 3.83 1.37 -14.33
N ALA A 161 3.28 1.46 -13.12
CA ALA A 161 1.84 1.53 -12.89
C ALA A 161 1.21 2.80 -13.50
N GLU A 162 1.83 3.97 -13.31
CA GLU A 162 1.35 5.22 -13.93
C GLU A 162 1.40 5.20 -15.46
N THR A 163 2.36 4.49 -16.04
CA THR A 163 2.46 4.38 -17.51
C THR A 163 1.32 3.54 -18.06
N GLU A 164 0.89 2.51 -17.34
CA GLU A 164 -0.22 1.62 -17.69
C GLU A 164 -1.59 2.25 -17.42
N ASP A 165 -1.70 3.09 -16.38
CA ASP A 165 -2.96 3.73 -15.97
C ASP A 165 -3.27 5.04 -16.73
N ARG A 166 -2.52 5.36 -17.79
CA ARG A 166 -2.92 6.40 -18.74
C ARG A 166 -4.07 5.88 -19.59
N LEU A 167 -5.27 5.89 -19.03
CA LEU A 167 -6.51 5.68 -19.76
C LEU A 167 -6.54 6.65 -20.95
N ARG A 168 -6.27 6.13 -22.15
CA ARG A 168 -6.48 6.85 -23.41
C ARG A 168 -7.98 6.81 -23.71
N ILE A 169 -8.71 7.70 -23.06
CA ILE A 169 -10.15 7.83 -23.23
C ILE A 169 -10.42 8.47 -24.60
N SER A 170 -11.32 7.89 -25.39
CA SER A 170 -11.72 8.50 -26.66
C SER A 170 -12.43 9.84 -26.41
N GLN A 171 -12.38 10.77 -27.37
CA GLN A 171 -13.09 12.05 -27.21
C GLN A 171 -14.61 11.87 -27.04
N ALA A 172 -15.19 10.81 -27.62
CA ALA A 172 -16.60 10.47 -27.45
C ALA A 172 -16.93 10.02 -26.03
N ASP A 173 -16.06 9.23 -25.40
CA ASP A 173 -16.23 8.78 -24.01
C ASP A 173 -16.06 9.95 -23.04
N ILE A 174 -15.10 10.85 -23.28
CA ILE A 174 -14.93 12.08 -22.50
C ILE A 174 -16.22 12.91 -22.55
N HIS A 175 -16.81 13.08 -23.73
CA HIS A 175 -18.04 13.84 -23.88
C HIS A 175 -19.20 13.17 -23.12
N THR A 176 -19.35 11.86 -23.25
CA THR A 176 -20.40 11.09 -22.55
C THR A 176 -20.25 11.21 -21.04
N LEU A 177 -19.04 11.02 -20.52
CA LEU A 177 -18.74 11.16 -19.08
C LEU A 177 -19.01 12.57 -18.57
N ARG A 178 -18.64 13.61 -19.33
CA ARG A 178 -18.95 15.00 -18.96
C ARG A 178 -20.45 15.27 -18.94
N THR A 179 -21.20 14.71 -19.88
CA THR A 179 -22.67 14.84 -19.92
C THR A 179 -23.30 14.15 -18.71
N VAL A 180 -22.89 12.93 -18.37
CA VAL A 180 -23.35 12.24 -17.15
C VAL A 180 -22.99 13.05 -15.91
N ALA A 181 -21.74 13.51 -15.78
CA ALA A 181 -21.31 14.31 -14.65
C ALA A 181 -22.11 15.61 -14.49
N ARG A 182 -22.40 16.33 -15.59
CA ARG A 182 -23.24 17.54 -15.55
C ARG A 182 -24.67 17.22 -15.15
N ARG A 183 -25.23 16.10 -15.63
CA ARG A 183 -26.58 15.67 -15.26
C ARG A 183 -26.66 15.29 -13.78
N THR A 184 -25.68 14.56 -13.27
CA THR A 184 -25.57 14.26 -11.83
C THR A 184 -25.39 15.53 -11.01
N TRP A 185 -24.58 16.48 -11.46
CA TRP A 185 -24.38 17.75 -10.75
C TRP A 185 -25.65 18.58 -10.67
N HIS A 186 -26.44 18.60 -11.75
CA HIS A 186 -27.70 19.35 -11.80
C HIS A 186 -28.68 18.91 -10.69
N TYR A 187 -28.68 17.62 -10.31
CA TYR A 187 -29.46 17.14 -9.16
C TYR A 187 -29.09 17.91 -7.88
N PHE A 188 -27.80 17.95 -7.55
CA PHE A 188 -27.35 18.67 -6.36
C PHE A 188 -27.62 20.18 -6.46
N GLU A 189 -27.44 20.77 -7.65
CA GLU A 189 -27.73 22.19 -7.87
C GLU A 189 -29.21 22.54 -7.68
N SER A 190 -30.12 21.65 -8.10
CA SER A 190 -31.57 21.87 -7.95
C SER A 190 -32.09 21.59 -6.54
N PHE A 191 -31.54 20.59 -5.86
CA PHE A 191 -32.11 20.11 -4.59
C PHE A 191 -31.33 20.51 -3.33
N VAL A 192 -30.08 20.95 -3.44
CA VAL A 192 -29.29 21.45 -2.30
C VAL A 192 -29.50 22.96 -2.18
N THR A 193 -30.70 23.35 -1.75
CA THR A 193 -31.09 24.75 -1.56
C THR A 193 -31.33 25.06 -0.08
N ALA A 194 -31.40 26.36 0.26
CA ALA A 194 -31.69 26.81 1.62
C ALA A 194 -33.06 26.32 2.14
N GLU A 195 -34.02 26.11 1.24
CA GLU A 195 -35.35 25.56 1.54
C GLU A 195 -35.28 24.08 1.98
N HIS A 196 -34.28 23.35 1.50
CA HIS A 196 -33.99 21.97 1.87
C HIS A 196 -32.87 21.85 2.92
N HIS A 197 -32.62 22.92 3.70
CA HIS A 197 -31.55 22.97 4.71
C HIS A 197 -30.14 22.67 4.17
N ASN A 198 -29.91 22.89 2.87
CA ASN A 198 -28.69 22.50 2.17
C ASN A 198 -28.37 21.00 2.26
N LEU A 199 -29.40 20.14 2.33
CA LEU A 199 -29.26 18.69 2.27
C LEU A 199 -29.95 18.14 1.02
N PRO A 200 -29.28 17.30 0.23
CA PRO A 200 -29.91 16.66 -0.91
C PRO A 200 -30.96 15.63 -0.42
N PRO A 201 -32.11 15.51 -1.11
CA PRO A 201 -33.09 14.47 -0.82
C PRO A 201 -32.52 13.09 -1.15
N ASP A 202 -32.85 12.09 -0.34
CA ASP A 202 -32.32 10.73 -0.47
C ASP A 202 -32.90 9.98 -1.69
N ASN A 203 -34.13 10.31 -2.08
CA ASN A 203 -34.79 9.80 -3.28
C ASN A 203 -35.70 10.88 -3.87
N PHE A 204 -35.61 11.08 -5.18
CA PHE A 204 -36.50 11.94 -5.96
C PHE A 204 -37.15 11.10 -7.05
N GLN A 205 -38.48 11.05 -7.08
CA GLN A 205 -39.25 10.40 -8.14
C GLN A 205 -39.91 11.48 -8.99
N GLU A 206 -39.62 11.45 -10.29
CA GLU A 206 -40.25 12.33 -11.28
C GLU A 206 -41.64 11.74 -11.59
N SER A 207 -42.70 12.48 -11.25
CA SER A 207 -44.10 12.11 -11.49
C SER A 207 -44.57 12.50 -12.88
#